data_AF-A0A1F1ZGJ6-F1
#
_entry.id   AF-A0A1F1ZGJ6-F1
#
_cell.length_a   1.000
_cell.length_b   1.000
_cell.length_c   1.000
_cell.angle_alpha   90.00
_cell.angle_beta   90.00
_cell.angle_gamma   90.00
#
_symmetry.space_group_name_H-M   'P 1'
#
loop_
_entity.id
_entity.type
_entity.pdbx_description
1 polymer ?
#
loop_
_entity_poly.entity_id
_entity_poly.type
_entity_poly.pdbx_seq_one_letter_code
_entity_poly.pdbx_strand_id
1 'polypeptide(L)'
;MTNLAYTPSLLPTQLHGVATAWRLAAVAFSARAATVHRTIDALHSSGFDGPAPQLAYKRLASYAAAYEAAAARAKRVAEVMTIAAQQQDLIDQAAADAIHERTIVMLNLLSKRLDMAVAKHLDPTVADQMERLVDAAGVDIDTLHAQHMATLPAATQLAIERAGGTVLEAGPGASTVIVGDAVDPARIITMVAGVSSGNPRDLPAELAKAQRIAETTGASVVVWQGYDPPQDLAEGFSGLPATRGAADLSMFQLALEERWPDATKSVVAHSYGTLVASRAAYEHGLLADDLWLLGSPGVDGRSVKDLTLRSPGSSVFVADASNDAILALRNDAFSLHGSTSPSDPSYGATIIDGIRGSHSDYFHDQVFLDALAGVGVGAGT
;
A
#
# COMPACT_ATOMS: atom_id res chain seq x y z
N MET A 1 8.36 -19.29 17.76
CA MET A 1 7.08 -19.11 17.05
C MET A 1 6.39 -17.95 17.72
N THR A 2 6.61 -16.74 17.20
CA THR A 2 5.74 -15.60 17.46
C THR A 2 4.37 -16.01 16.94
N ASN A 3 3.37 -16.10 17.82
CA ASN A 3 2.03 -16.52 17.45
C ASN A 3 1.44 -15.36 16.64
N LEU A 4 1.48 -15.44 15.31
CA LEU A 4 0.92 -14.42 14.44
C LEU A 4 -0.57 -14.28 14.79
N ALA A 5 -0.94 -13.12 15.32
CA ALA A 5 -2.29 -12.88 15.83
C ALA A 5 -3.13 -12.16 14.78
N TYR A 6 -4.40 -12.55 14.69
CA TYR A 6 -5.40 -11.72 14.03
C TYR A 6 -5.63 -10.45 14.87
N THR A 7 -5.41 -9.30 14.23
CA THR A 7 -5.49 -7.96 14.84
C THR A 7 -6.25 -7.06 13.87
N PRO A 8 -7.60 -7.06 13.90
CA PRO A 8 -8.39 -6.26 12.97
C PRO A 8 -8.17 -4.76 13.21
N SER A 9 -8.20 -3.99 12.12
CA SER A 9 -8.12 -2.53 12.17
C SER A 9 -9.44 -1.90 12.61
N LEU A 10 -10.55 -2.62 12.39
CA LEU A 10 -11.91 -2.17 12.72
C LEU A 10 -12.60 -3.15 13.65
N LEU A 11 -13.45 -2.64 14.53
CA LEU A 11 -14.29 -3.47 15.40
C LEU A 11 -15.78 -3.25 15.05
N PRO A 12 -16.53 -4.31 14.65
CA PRO A 12 -17.93 -4.18 14.25
C PRO A 12 -18.80 -3.49 15.30
N THR A 13 -18.58 -3.79 16.58
CA THR A 13 -19.31 -3.19 17.71
C THR A 13 -19.09 -1.68 17.82
N GLN A 14 -17.85 -1.21 17.61
CA GLN A 14 -17.52 0.21 17.59
C GLN A 14 -18.18 0.91 16.40
N LEU A 15 -18.11 0.31 15.21
CA LEU A 15 -18.74 0.83 14.00
C LEU A 15 -20.26 0.95 14.14
N HIS A 16 -20.93 -0.03 14.75
CA HIS A 16 -22.37 0.05 15.06
C HIS A 16 -22.69 1.18 16.04
N GLY A 17 -21.84 1.39 17.05
CA GLY A 17 -21.94 2.52 17.99
C GLY A 17 -21.83 3.86 17.29
N VAL A 18 -20.84 4.02 16.41
CA VAL A 18 -20.63 5.22 15.58
C VAL A 18 -21.83 5.44 14.66
N ALA A 19 -22.31 4.41 13.96
CA ALA A 19 -23.50 4.50 13.10
C ALA A 19 -24.73 4.99 13.87
N THR A 20 -24.93 4.50 15.09
CA THR A 20 -26.03 4.92 15.97
C THR A 20 -25.91 6.38 16.36
N ALA A 21 -24.72 6.85 16.75
CA ALA A 21 -24.47 8.25 17.07
C ALA A 21 -24.77 9.19 15.87
N TRP A 22 -24.34 8.80 14.66
CA TRP A 22 -24.62 9.57 13.44
C TRP A 22 -26.11 9.57 13.05
N ARG A 23 -26.84 8.48 13.28
CA ARG A 23 -28.31 8.46 13.12
C ARG A 23 -29.00 9.44 14.08
N LEU A 24 -28.57 9.49 15.34
CA LEU A 24 -29.10 10.45 16.32
C LEU A 24 -28.83 11.91 15.88
N ALA A 25 -27.62 12.19 15.39
CA ALA A 25 -27.29 13.49 14.83
C ALA A 25 -28.19 13.85 13.63
N ALA A 26 -28.43 12.90 12.72
CA ALA A 26 -29.32 13.10 11.59
C ALA A 26 -30.77 13.43 12.01
N VAL A 27 -31.27 12.76 13.04
CA VAL A 27 -32.61 13.05 13.63
C VAL A 27 -32.63 14.47 14.21
N ALA A 28 -31.60 14.87 14.96
CA ALA A 28 -31.51 16.21 15.54
C ALA A 28 -31.48 17.32 14.47
N PHE A 29 -30.68 17.13 13.41
CA PHE A 29 -30.65 18.07 12.28
C PHE A 29 -32.00 18.15 11.56
N SER A 30 -32.66 17.00 11.32
CA SER A 30 -33.99 16.97 10.70
C SER A 30 -35.04 17.69 11.54
N ALA A 31 -35.02 17.49 12.87
CA ALA A 31 -35.92 18.18 13.80
C ALA A 31 -35.69 19.70 13.79
N ARG A 32 -34.44 20.14 13.66
CA ARG A 32 -34.10 21.56 13.54
C ARG A 32 -34.59 22.16 12.23
N ALA A 33 -34.41 21.47 11.10
CA ALA A 33 -34.96 21.89 9.81
C ALA A 33 -36.49 22.05 9.88
N ALA A 34 -37.19 21.05 10.43
CA ALA A 34 -38.65 21.09 10.59
C ALA A 34 -39.11 22.25 11.48
N THR A 35 -38.32 22.61 12.50
CA THR A 35 -38.60 23.78 13.35
C THR A 35 -38.48 25.08 12.57
N VAL A 36 -37.47 25.20 11.71
CA VAL A 36 -37.28 26.39 10.86
C VAL A 36 -38.43 26.51 9.86
N HIS A 37 -38.83 25.42 9.20
CA HIS A 37 -39.99 25.42 8.30
C HIS A 37 -41.28 25.89 8.99
N ARG A 38 -41.60 25.33 10.16
CA ARG A 38 -42.76 25.79 10.96
C ARG A 38 -42.68 27.27 11.33
N THR A 39 -41.48 27.80 11.55
CA THR A 39 -41.27 29.22 11.84
C THR A 39 -41.57 30.08 10.61
N ILE A 40 -41.14 29.65 9.43
CA ILE A 40 -41.46 30.33 8.16
C ILE A 40 -42.98 30.33 7.94
N ASP A 41 -43.66 29.20 8.12
CA ASP A 41 -45.12 29.09 7.95
C ASP A 41 -45.89 30.01 8.91
N ALA A 42 -45.45 30.09 10.17
CA ALA A 42 -46.03 30.98 11.17
C ALA A 42 -45.86 32.46 10.81
N LEU A 43 -44.70 32.84 10.25
CA LEU A 43 -44.46 34.22 9.82
C LEU A 43 -45.23 34.57 8.54
N HIS A 44 -45.41 33.64 7.61
CA HIS A 44 -46.32 33.85 6.47
C HIS A 44 -47.76 34.08 6.95
N SER A 45 -48.18 33.31 7.94
CA SER A 45 -49.55 33.37 8.48
C SER A 45 -49.84 34.66 9.28
N SER A 46 -48.82 35.42 9.69
CA SER A 46 -49.01 36.69 10.40
C SER A 46 -49.29 37.89 9.48
N GLY A 47 -49.25 37.70 8.16
CA GLY A 47 -49.40 38.78 7.19
C GLY A 47 -48.16 39.67 7.05
N PHE A 48 -46.99 39.20 7.54
CA PHE A 48 -45.72 39.91 7.41
C PHE A 48 -45.24 39.88 5.95
N ASP A 49 -45.58 40.91 5.17
CA ASP A 49 -45.33 40.94 3.72
C ASP A 49 -44.57 42.20 3.27
N GLY A 50 -43.85 42.07 2.15
CA GLY A 50 -42.98 43.10 1.58
C GLY A 50 -41.48 42.74 1.57
N PRO A 51 -40.62 43.56 0.92
CA PRO A 51 -39.26 43.16 0.53
C PRO A 51 -38.37 42.63 1.66
N ALA A 52 -38.48 43.20 2.85
CA ALA A 52 -37.69 42.80 4.02
C ALA A 52 -38.12 41.43 4.58
N PRO A 53 -39.42 41.18 4.84
CA PRO A 53 -39.98 39.85 5.09
C PRO A 53 -39.52 38.76 4.11
N GLN A 54 -39.58 38.98 2.79
CA GLN A 54 -39.16 37.93 1.84
C GLN A 54 -37.67 37.61 1.93
N LEU A 55 -36.81 38.61 2.18
CA LEU A 55 -35.40 38.37 2.46
C LEU A 55 -35.19 37.59 3.78
N ALA A 56 -35.99 37.87 4.81
CA ALA A 56 -35.96 37.11 6.06
C ALA A 56 -36.36 35.64 5.86
N TYR A 57 -37.41 35.37 5.06
CA TYR A 57 -37.83 34.01 4.71
C TYR A 57 -36.77 33.26 3.93
N LYS A 58 -36.16 33.90 2.92
CA LYS A 58 -35.07 33.30 2.16
C LYS A 58 -33.90 32.92 3.07
N ARG A 59 -33.57 33.77 4.06
CA ARG A 59 -32.50 33.48 5.01
C ARG A 59 -32.87 32.33 5.95
N LEU A 60 -34.08 32.27 6.47
CA LEU A 60 -34.54 31.13 7.27
C LEU A 60 -34.55 29.83 6.43
N ALA A 61 -35.04 29.88 5.20
CA ALA A 61 -35.05 28.73 4.30
C ALA A 61 -33.61 28.22 4.04
N SER A 62 -32.63 29.12 3.94
CA SER A 62 -31.21 28.71 3.82
C SER A 62 -30.70 27.94 5.04
N TYR A 63 -31.17 28.26 6.25
CA TYR A 63 -30.84 27.50 7.45
C TYR A 63 -31.52 26.13 7.47
N ALA A 64 -32.80 26.05 7.08
CA ALA A 64 -33.50 24.77 6.94
C ALA A 64 -32.78 23.85 5.96
N ALA A 65 -32.44 24.36 4.77
CA ALA A 65 -31.68 23.63 3.76
C ALA A 65 -30.31 23.17 4.27
N ALA A 66 -29.59 24.02 5.03
CA ALA A 66 -28.32 23.65 5.64
C ALA A 66 -28.47 22.50 6.65
N TYR A 67 -29.52 22.51 7.49
CA TYR A 67 -29.82 21.42 8.41
C TYR A 67 -30.23 20.13 7.69
N GLU A 68 -31.03 20.22 6.62
CA GLU A 68 -31.38 19.06 5.80
C GLU A 68 -30.14 18.44 5.13
N ALA A 69 -29.27 19.27 4.58
CA ALA A 69 -28.00 18.82 4.01
C ALA A 69 -27.07 18.19 5.07
N ALA A 70 -27.07 18.71 6.31
CA ALA A 70 -26.36 18.10 7.42
C ALA A 70 -26.96 16.75 7.84
N ALA A 71 -28.30 16.66 7.92
CA ALA A 71 -29.01 15.42 8.21
C ALA A 71 -28.70 14.34 7.15
N ALA A 72 -28.75 14.69 5.87
CA ALA A 72 -28.44 13.78 4.77
C ALA A 72 -26.99 13.27 4.82
N ARG A 73 -26.02 14.15 5.11
CA ARG A 73 -24.61 13.74 5.31
C ARG A 73 -24.47 12.79 6.49
N ALA A 74 -25.10 13.10 7.62
CA ALA A 74 -25.05 12.26 8.81
C ALA A 74 -25.65 10.86 8.57
N LYS A 75 -26.75 10.77 7.80
CA LYS A 75 -27.32 9.46 7.38
C LYS A 75 -26.34 8.64 6.55
N ARG A 76 -25.70 9.26 5.55
CA ARG A 76 -24.70 8.58 4.70
C ARG A 76 -23.54 8.03 5.52
N VAL A 77 -23.01 8.82 6.46
CA VAL A 77 -21.93 8.34 7.36
C VAL A 77 -22.41 7.14 8.18
N ALA A 78 -23.62 7.17 8.73
CA ALA A 78 -24.16 6.04 9.47
C ALA A 78 -24.36 4.78 8.61
N GLU A 79 -24.77 4.94 7.35
CA GLU A 79 -24.91 3.85 6.38
C GLU A 79 -23.55 3.21 6.08
N VAL A 80 -22.53 4.02 5.78
CA VAL A 80 -21.15 3.56 5.52
C VAL A 80 -20.60 2.77 6.71
N MET A 81 -20.79 3.27 7.93
CA MET A 81 -20.35 2.57 9.15
C MET A 81 -21.08 1.24 9.36
N THR A 82 -22.36 1.17 8.98
CA THR A 82 -23.13 -0.09 9.08
C THR A 82 -22.63 -1.11 8.05
N ILE A 83 -22.38 -0.68 6.81
CA ILE A 83 -21.84 -1.55 5.76
C ILE A 83 -20.44 -2.03 6.14
N ALA A 84 -19.58 -1.13 6.62
CA ALA A 84 -18.23 -1.49 7.06
C ALA A 84 -18.28 -2.50 8.22
N ALA A 85 -19.20 -2.34 9.17
CA ALA A 85 -19.32 -3.31 10.26
C ALA A 85 -19.70 -4.70 9.76
N GLN A 86 -20.65 -4.79 8.82
CA GLN A 86 -21.05 -6.06 8.22
C GLN A 86 -19.90 -6.72 7.44
N GLN A 87 -19.09 -5.95 6.72
CA GLN A 87 -17.93 -6.48 6.02
C GLN A 87 -16.85 -6.94 7.01
N GLN A 88 -16.60 -6.18 8.08
CA GLN A 88 -15.64 -6.57 9.11
C GLN A 88 -16.09 -7.82 9.87
N ASP A 89 -17.39 -8.00 10.13
CA ASP A 89 -17.93 -9.23 10.73
C ASP A 89 -17.62 -10.47 9.87
N LEU A 90 -17.62 -10.35 8.54
CA LEU A 90 -17.26 -11.45 7.64
C LEU A 90 -15.76 -11.79 7.73
N ILE A 91 -14.90 -10.77 7.85
CA ILE A 91 -13.45 -10.95 8.04
C ILE A 91 -13.19 -11.61 9.40
N ASP A 92 -13.86 -11.16 10.46
CA ASP A 92 -13.74 -11.71 11.81
C ASP A 92 -14.20 -13.18 11.86
N GLN A 93 -15.27 -13.53 11.17
CA GLN A 93 -15.74 -14.92 11.05
C GLN A 93 -14.72 -15.79 10.31
N ALA A 94 -14.16 -15.31 9.20
CA ALA A 94 -13.11 -16.03 8.49
C ALA A 94 -11.84 -16.20 9.34
N ALA A 95 -11.53 -15.23 10.21
CA ALA A 95 -10.39 -15.28 11.12
C ALA A 95 -10.57 -16.29 12.25
N ALA A 96 -11.80 -16.55 12.71
CA ALA A 96 -12.08 -17.50 13.77
C ALA A 96 -11.64 -18.93 13.43
N ASP A 97 -11.69 -19.29 12.15
CA ASP A 97 -11.29 -20.59 11.62
C ASP A 97 -9.90 -20.58 10.96
N ALA A 98 -9.19 -19.45 10.98
CA ALA A 98 -7.90 -19.30 10.32
C ALA A 98 -6.78 -20.00 11.12
N ILE A 99 -6.18 -21.02 10.51
CA ILE A 99 -5.07 -21.80 11.09
C ILE A 99 -3.73 -21.43 10.44
N HIS A 100 -3.75 -20.96 9.19
CA HIS A 100 -2.54 -20.68 8.42
C HIS A 100 -2.14 -19.20 8.54
N GLU A 101 -0.86 -18.95 8.79
CA GLU A 101 -0.30 -17.58 8.93
C GLU A 101 -0.62 -16.71 7.70
N ARG A 102 -0.47 -17.26 6.48
CA ARG A 102 -0.86 -16.63 5.21
C ARG A 102 -2.27 -16.02 5.28
N THR A 103 -3.22 -16.80 5.78
CA THR A 103 -4.62 -16.39 5.89
C THR A 103 -4.78 -15.28 6.94
N ILE A 104 -4.07 -15.37 8.07
CA ILE A 104 -4.12 -14.33 9.11
C ILE A 104 -3.56 -13.00 8.59
N VAL A 105 -2.42 -13.01 7.89
CA VAL A 105 -1.85 -11.81 7.24
C VAL A 105 -2.86 -11.21 6.28
N MET A 106 -3.43 -12.04 5.40
CA MET A 106 -4.42 -11.60 4.42
C MET A 106 -5.63 -10.96 5.09
N LEU A 107 -6.19 -11.56 6.14
CA LEU A 107 -7.35 -11.04 6.86
C LEU A 107 -7.06 -9.72 7.60
N ASN A 108 -5.87 -9.58 8.19
CA ASN A 108 -5.42 -8.31 8.77
C ASN A 108 -5.33 -7.21 7.70
N LEU A 109 -4.76 -7.52 6.53
CA LEU A 109 -4.67 -6.56 5.42
C LEU A 109 -6.03 -6.23 4.81
N LEU A 110 -6.96 -7.19 4.75
CA LEU A 110 -8.35 -6.95 4.33
C LEU A 110 -9.09 -6.01 5.29
N SER A 111 -8.92 -6.20 6.60
CA SER A 111 -9.48 -5.30 7.62
C SER A 111 -8.90 -3.88 7.48
N LYS A 112 -7.59 -3.76 7.24
CA LYS A 112 -6.92 -2.48 7.00
C LYS A 112 -7.38 -1.81 5.69
N ARG A 113 -7.60 -2.58 4.61
CA ARG A 113 -8.16 -2.07 3.34
C ARG A 113 -9.55 -1.48 3.56
N LEU A 114 -10.38 -2.16 4.36
CA LEU A 114 -11.71 -1.67 4.70
C LEU A 114 -11.66 -0.36 5.50
N ASP A 115 -10.75 -0.24 6.48
CA ASP A 115 -10.53 1.01 7.22
C ASP A 115 -10.14 2.17 6.30
N MET A 116 -9.18 1.94 5.40
CA MET A 116 -8.76 2.93 4.41
C MET A 116 -9.91 3.34 3.47
N ALA A 117 -10.73 2.38 3.02
CA ALA A 117 -11.89 2.66 2.18
C ALA A 117 -12.94 3.51 2.91
N VAL A 118 -13.18 3.24 4.20
CA VAL A 118 -14.06 4.07 5.05
C VAL A 118 -13.49 5.47 5.18
N ALA A 119 -12.19 5.62 5.48
CA ALA A 119 -11.54 6.93 5.59
C ALA A 119 -11.68 7.77 4.31
N LYS A 120 -11.40 7.16 3.14
CA LYS A 120 -11.54 7.79 1.81
C LYS A 120 -12.99 8.22 1.51
N HIS A 121 -13.97 7.45 1.96
CA HIS A 121 -15.38 7.81 1.80
C HIS A 121 -15.79 9.00 2.69
N LEU A 122 -15.25 9.09 3.91
CA LEU A 122 -15.56 10.19 4.83
C LEU A 122 -14.92 11.51 4.39
N ASP A 123 -13.69 11.44 3.89
CA ASP A 123 -12.95 12.58 3.39
C ASP A 123 -12.25 12.23 2.06
N PRO A 124 -12.85 12.61 0.92
CA PRO A 124 -12.25 12.39 -0.39
C PRO A 124 -10.89 13.08 -0.58
N THR A 125 -10.50 14.03 0.29
CA THR A 125 -9.17 14.65 0.23
C THR A 125 -8.06 13.74 0.79
N VAL A 126 -8.43 12.66 1.47
CA VAL A 126 -7.54 11.56 1.88
C VAL A 126 -7.26 10.61 0.70
N ALA A 127 -7.81 10.88 -0.49
CA ALA A 127 -7.59 10.05 -1.66
C ALA A 127 -6.10 9.97 -2.02
N ASP A 128 -5.67 8.73 -2.26
CA ASP A 128 -4.38 8.44 -2.85
C ASP A 128 -4.24 9.13 -4.20
N GLN A 129 -3.06 9.66 -4.48
CA GLN A 129 -2.75 10.23 -5.79
C GLN A 129 -2.55 9.13 -6.84
N MET A 130 -2.29 7.90 -6.42
CA MET A 130 -2.17 6.75 -7.30
C MET A 130 -3.43 5.87 -7.29
N GLU A 131 -3.89 5.48 -8.47
CA GLU A 131 -4.91 4.44 -8.63
C GLU A 131 -4.27 3.08 -8.29
N ARG A 132 -4.68 2.49 -7.17
CA ARG A 132 -4.05 1.28 -6.61
C ARG A 132 -4.66 0.01 -7.18
N LEU A 133 -3.81 -1.01 -7.37
CA LEU A 133 -4.24 -2.33 -7.86
C LEU A 133 -5.23 -2.99 -6.89
N VAL A 134 -5.05 -2.75 -5.58
CA VAL A 134 -5.90 -3.29 -4.52
C VAL A 134 -7.35 -2.79 -4.56
N ASP A 135 -7.57 -1.62 -5.17
CA ASP A 135 -8.90 -1.01 -5.38
C ASP A 135 -9.56 -1.49 -6.69
N ALA A 136 -8.79 -2.13 -7.59
CA ALA A 136 -9.23 -2.60 -8.91
C ALA A 136 -9.60 -4.10 -8.92
N ALA A 137 -10.05 -4.63 -7.79
CA ALA A 137 -10.44 -6.03 -7.66
C ALA A 137 -11.51 -6.41 -8.71
N GLY A 138 -11.24 -7.47 -9.47
CA GLY A 138 -12.14 -7.96 -10.54
C GLY A 138 -12.05 -7.22 -11.87
N VAL A 139 -11.25 -6.16 -11.99
CA VAL A 139 -10.96 -5.50 -13.27
C VAL A 139 -9.88 -6.29 -14.00
N ASP A 140 -10.10 -6.60 -15.27
CA ASP A 140 -9.14 -7.30 -16.14
C ASP A 140 -7.84 -6.49 -16.36
N ILE A 141 -6.69 -7.18 -16.52
CA ILE A 141 -5.37 -6.52 -16.60
C ILE A 141 -5.26 -5.68 -17.87
N ASP A 142 -5.74 -6.16 -19.01
CA ASP A 142 -5.64 -5.42 -20.27
C ASP A 142 -6.49 -4.15 -20.21
N THR A 143 -7.65 -4.24 -19.56
CA THR A 143 -8.52 -3.09 -19.30
C THR A 143 -7.82 -2.07 -18.38
N LEU A 144 -7.23 -2.54 -17.28
CA LEU A 144 -6.51 -1.70 -16.33
C LEU A 144 -5.32 -1.00 -16.98
N HIS A 145 -4.52 -1.76 -17.74
CA HIS A 145 -3.38 -1.25 -18.49
C HIS A 145 -3.81 -0.17 -19.50
N ALA A 146 -4.85 -0.41 -20.29
CA ALA A 146 -5.33 0.57 -21.27
C ALA A 146 -5.82 1.86 -20.61
N GLN A 147 -6.53 1.75 -19.47
CA GLN A 147 -6.99 2.90 -18.70
C GLN A 147 -5.81 3.72 -18.16
N HIS A 148 -4.83 3.07 -17.54
CA HIS A 148 -3.66 3.74 -17.01
C HIS A 148 -2.76 4.32 -18.10
N MET A 149 -2.51 3.60 -19.20
CA MET A 149 -1.72 4.12 -20.33
C MET A 149 -2.31 5.43 -20.86
N ALA A 150 -3.64 5.57 -20.90
CA ALA A 150 -4.29 6.78 -21.38
C ALA A 150 -4.05 8.02 -20.49
N THR A 151 -3.68 7.86 -19.22
CA THR A 151 -3.42 8.97 -18.28
C THR A 151 -1.93 9.33 -18.16
N LEU A 152 -1.03 8.43 -18.57
CA LEU A 152 0.41 8.62 -18.45
C LEU A 152 0.97 9.61 -19.48
N PRO A 153 2.09 10.32 -19.18
CA PRO A 153 2.81 11.12 -20.18
C PRO A 153 3.32 10.27 -21.36
N ALA A 154 3.35 10.84 -22.56
CA ALA A 154 3.77 10.11 -23.78
C ALA A 154 5.19 9.52 -23.69
N ALA A 155 6.11 10.19 -22.99
CA ALA A 155 7.46 9.66 -22.77
C ALA A 155 7.46 8.40 -21.88
N THR A 156 6.60 8.37 -20.87
CA THR A 156 6.39 7.23 -19.97
C THR A 156 5.75 6.07 -20.72
N GLN A 157 4.70 6.34 -21.50
CA GLN A 157 4.04 5.34 -22.36
C GLN A 157 5.07 4.65 -23.29
N LEU A 158 5.89 5.42 -23.99
CA LEU A 158 6.91 4.88 -24.90
C LEU A 158 7.95 4.01 -24.17
N ALA A 159 8.34 4.38 -22.95
CA ALA A 159 9.27 3.58 -22.15
C ALA A 159 8.67 2.22 -21.77
N ILE A 160 7.40 2.23 -21.36
CA ILE A 160 6.64 1.02 -20.99
C ILE A 160 6.46 0.11 -22.21
N GLU A 161 6.04 0.66 -23.35
CA GLU A 161 5.88 -0.09 -24.60
C GLU A 161 7.19 -0.75 -25.05
N ARG A 162 8.32 -0.03 -24.99
CA ARG A 162 9.65 -0.58 -25.31
C ARG A 162 10.07 -1.69 -24.36
N ALA A 163 9.64 -1.60 -23.11
CA ALA A 163 9.91 -2.63 -22.11
C ALA A 163 9.01 -3.87 -22.28
N GLY A 164 7.96 -3.79 -23.11
CA GLY A 164 6.88 -4.78 -23.13
C GLY A 164 6.11 -4.82 -21.81
N GLY A 165 6.02 -3.68 -21.12
CA GLY A 165 5.45 -3.57 -19.79
C GLY A 165 3.93 -3.41 -19.80
N THR A 166 3.29 -3.93 -18.76
CA THR A 166 1.87 -3.78 -18.46
C THR A 166 1.71 -2.92 -17.21
N VAL A 167 0.81 -1.93 -17.24
CA VAL A 167 0.66 -0.97 -16.15
C VAL A 167 -0.37 -1.48 -15.15
N LEU A 168 0.03 -1.63 -13.89
CA LEU A 168 -0.81 -2.14 -12.80
C LEU A 168 -1.38 -1.03 -11.92
N GLU A 169 -0.65 0.08 -11.79
CA GLU A 169 -1.04 1.25 -11.00
C GLU A 169 -0.51 2.51 -11.68
N ALA A 170 -1.26 3.61 -11.61
CA ALA A 170 -0.82 4.89 -12.18
C ALA A 170 -1.35 6.10 -11.39
N GLY A 171 -0.54 7.16 -11.34
CA GLY A 171 -0.89 8.44 -10.74
C GLY A 171 -0.12 9.61 -11.39
N PRO A 172 -0.33 10.86 -10.93
CA PRO A 172 0.26 12.07 -11.52
C PRO A 172 1.80 12.07 -11.64
N GLY A 173 2.50 11.21 -10.91
CA GLY A 173 3.96 11.16 -10.91
C GLY A 173 4.55 9.79 -10.62
N ALA A 174 3.80 8.70 -10.78
CA ALA A 174 4.29 7.35 -10.54
C ALA A 174 3.49 6.33 -11.36
N SER A 175 4.16 5.23 -11.72
CA SER A 175 3.52 4.08 -12.37
C SER A 175 4.15 2.78 -11.90
N THR A 176 3.32 1.83 -11.47
CA THR A 176 3.75 0.46 -11.20
C THR A 176 3.57 -0.36 -12.47
N VAL A 177 4.65 -0.99 -12.94
CA VAL A 177 4.67 -1.68 -14.24
C VAL A 177 5.21 -3.09 -14.06
N ILE A 178 4.52 -4.08 -14.60
CA ILE A 178 4.98 -5.47 -14.68
C ILE A 178 5.56 -5.76 -16.06
N VAL A 179 6.73 -6.40 -16.10
CA VAL A 179 7.42 -6.86 -17.31
C VAL A 179 7.44 -8.39 -17.30
N GLY A 180 7.08 -9.03 -18.41
CA GLY A 180 6.93 -10.48 -18.50
C GLY A 180 5.46 -10.89 -18.66
N ASP A 181 5.11 -12.09 -18.20
CA ASP A 181 3.74 -12.60 -18.27
C ASP A 181 2.85 -11.88 -17.23
N ALA A 182 1.90 -11.06 -17.71
CA ALA A 182 0.93 -10.37 -16.86
C ALA A 182 -0.45 -11.04 -16.87
N VAL A 183 -0.59 -12.20 -17.51
CA VAL A 183 -1.85 -12.95 -17.60
C VAL A 183 -1.85 -14.06 -16.54
N ASP A 184 -0.84 -14.93 -16.56
CA ASP A 184 -0.70 -16.07 -15.64
C ASP A 184 0.75 -16.28 -15.17
N PRO A 185 1.34 -15.28 -14.47
CA PRO A 185 2.69 -15.39 -13.96
C PRO A 185 2.83 -16.53 -12.94
N ALA A 186 3.66 -17.52 -13.25
CA ALA A 186 4.06 -18.55 -12.28
C ALA A 186 4.94 -17.98 -11.14
N ARG A 187 5.71 -16.92 -11.43
CA ARG A 187 6.59 -16.26 -10.47
C ARG A 187 6.56 -14.75 -10.68
N ILE A 188 6.41 -14.00 -9.59
CA ILE A 188 6.39 -12.54 -9.58
C ILE A 188 7.52 -12.02 -8.70
N ILE A 189 8.33 -11.11 -9.21
CA ILE A 189 9.37 -10.40 -8.46
C ILE A 189 8.98 -8.93 -8.37
N THR A 190 8.72 -8.43 -7.16
CA THR A 190 8.45 -7.00 -6.94
C THR A 190 9.73 -6.27 -6.54
N MET A 191 10.21 -5.38 -7.41
CA MET A 191 11.34 -4.52 -7.14
C MET A 191 10.89 -3.31 -6.31
N VAL A 192 11.47 -3.16 -5.13
CA VAL A 192 11.26 -2.00 -4.24
C VAL A 192 12.53 -1.16 -4.29
N ALA A 193 12.44 -0.06 -5.03
CA ALA A 193 13.58 0.78 -5.32
C ALA A 193 13.96 1.69 -4.13
N GLY A 194 15.13 2.33 -4.20
CA GLY A 194 15.67 3.19 -3.14
C GLY A 194 15.36 4.67 -3.31
N VAL A 195 16.22 5.52 -2.73
CA VAL A 195 16.18 6.99 -2.93
C VAL A 195 16.31 7.30 -4.42
N SER A 196 15.61 8.33 -4.91
CA SER A 196 15.60 8.83 -6.30
C SER A 196 14.91 7.96 -7.38
N SER A 197 14.85 6.64 -7.25
CA SER A 197 14.29 5.73 -8.27
C SER A 197 12.76 5.72 -8.44
N GLY A 198 12.03 6.44 -7.59
CA GLY A 198 10.59 6.66 -7.75
C GLY A 198 10.26 7.86 -8.65
N ASN A 199 11.25 8.57 -9.17
CA ASN A 199 11.00 9.63 -10.16
C ASN A 199 10.56 9.00 -11.49
N PRO A 200 9.50 9.50 -12.16
CA PRO A 200 9.10 9.05 -13.49
C PRO A 200 10.23 9.04 -14.52
N ARG A 201 11.25 9.90 -14.35
CA ARG A 201 12.41 9.99 -15.24
C ARG A 201 13.31 8.76 -15.16
N ASP A 202 13.31 8.04 -14.04
CA ASP A 202 14.18 6.89 -13.81
C ASP A 202 13.49 5.57 -14.18
N LEU A 203 12.17 5.59 -14.43
CA LEU A 203 11.40 4.44 -14.87
C LEU A 203 12.04 3.67 -16.04
N PRO A 204 12.55 4.30 -17.13
CA PRO A 204 13.18 3.54 -18.21
C PRO A 204 14.39 2.70 -17.77
N ALA A 205 15.18 3.20 -16.81
CA ALA A 205 16.32 2.47 -16.29
C ALA A 205 15.89 1.32 -15.37
N GLU A 206 14.87 1.53 -14.54
CA GLU A 206 14.29 0.46 -13.72
C GLU A 206 13.61 -0.63 -14.58
N LEU A 207 12.91 -0.25 -15.65
CA LEU A 207 12.35 -1.20 -16.61
C LEU A 207 13.43 -2.03 -17.30
N ALA A 208 14.58 -1.43 -17.65
CA ALA A 208 15.70 -2.17 -18.23
C ALA A 208 16.30 -3.20 -17.24
N LYS A 209 16.35 -2.87 -15.94
CA LYS A 209 16.73 -3.84 -14.89
C LYS A 209 15.70 -4.97 -14.80
N ALA A 210 14.41 -4.62 -14.79
CA ALA A 210 13.32 -5.60 -14.74
C ALA A 210 13.34 -6.55 -15.93
N GLN A 211 13.59 -6.06 -17.15
CA GLN A 211 13.76 -6.90 -18.34
C GLN A 211 14.90 -7.91 -18.16
N ARG A 212 16.07 -7.46 -17.69
CA ARG A 212 17.22 -8.35 -17.46
C ARG A 212 16.90 -9.44 -16.43
N ILE A 213 16.23 -9.08 -15.34
CA ILE A 213 15.80 -10.03 -14.31
C ILE A 213 14.79 -11.01 -14.91
N ALA A 214 13.80 -10.54 -15.66
CA ALA A 214 12.79 -11.38 -16.30
C ALA A 214 13.42 -12.37 -17.28
N GLU A 215 14.36 -11.90 -18.11
CA GLU A 215 15.11 -12.74 -19.06
C GLU A 215 15.94 -13.82 -18.36
N THR A 216 16.55 -13.50 -17.21
CA THR A 216 17.44 -14.44 -16.49
C THR A 216 16.66 -15.44 -15.64
N THR A 217 15.58 -15.00 -15.00
CA THR A 217 14.85 -15.77 -13.99
C THR A 217 13.59 -16.44 -14.54
N GLY A 218 13.10 -16.00 -15.70
CA GLY A 218 11.79 -16.38 -16.24
C GLY A 218 10.59 -15.85 -15.44
N ALA A 219 10.81 -14.99 -14.44
CA ALA A 219 9.75 -14.40 -13.64
C ALA A 219 9.15 -13.16 -14.33
N SER A 220 7.92 -12.83 -13.95
CA SER A 220 7.34 -11.52 -14.22
C SER A 220 7.84 -10.53 -13.17
N VAL A 221 8.38 -9.40 -13.60
CA VAL A 221 9.06 -8.45 -12.72
C VAL A 221 8.29 -7.15 -12.65
N VAL A 222 7.84 -6.80 -11.46
CA VAL A 222 7.17 -5.54 -11.16
C VAL A 222 8.22 -4.49 -10.78
N VAL A 223 8.27 -3.40 -11.52
CA VAL A 223 8.86 -2.14 -11.09
C VAL A 223 7.82 -1.39 -10.27
N TRP A 224 7.96 -1.40 -8.94
CA TRP A 224 6.97 -0.80 -8.04
C TRP A 224 7.37 0.63 -7.67
N GLN A 225 6.54 1.60 -8.05
CA GLN A 225 6.69 3.03 -7.72
C GLN A 225 5.55 3.50 -6.80
N GLY A 226 5.06 2.63 -5.94
CA GLY A 226 3.87 2.90 -5.12
C GLY A 226 4.10 3.75 -3.87
N TYR A 227 5.23 4.45 -3.74
CA TYR A 227 5.44 5.41 -2.66
C TYR A 227 6.33 6.55 -3.16
N ASP A 228 6.19 7.74 -2.57
CA ASP A 228 7.10 8.84 -2.81
C ASP A 228 8.43 8.57 -2.07
N PRO A 229 9.53 8.25 -2.79
CA PRO A 229 10.82 8.11 -2.13
C PRO A 229 11.30 9.48 -1.63
N PRO A 230 12.11 9.50 -0.56
CA PRO A 230 12.77 10.72 -0.14
C PRO A 230 13.60 11.32 -1.28
N GLN A 231 13.68 12.66 -1.34
CA GLN A 231 14.40 13.39 -2.40
C GLN A 231 15.91 13.20 -2.29
N ASP A 232 16.42 12.97 -1.08
CA ASP A 232 17.82 12.68 -0.80
C ASP A 232 18.00 11.80 0.44
N LEU A 233 19.24 11.39 0.70
CA LEU A 233 19.58 10.59 1.87
C LEU A 233 19.29 11.33 3.18
N ALA A 234 19.38 12.67 3.22
CA ALA A 234 19.11 13.48 4.40
C ALA A 234 17.64 13.43 4.81
N GLU A 235 16.72 13.49 3.84
CA GLU A 235 15.28 13.27 4.02
C GLU A 235 14.96 11.80 4.32
N GLY A 236 15.77 10.86 3.81
CA GLY A 236 15.74 9.44 4.17
C GLY A 236 16.01 9.17 5.65
N PHE A 237 16.65 10.09 6.39
CA PHE A 237 16.71 10.01 7.86
C PHE A 237 15.37 10.30 8.53
N SER A 238 14.33 10.75 7.82
CA SER A 238 12.97 10.77 8.36
C SER A 238 12.32 9.39 8.16
N GLY A 239 11.72 8.83 9.22
CA GLY A 239 11.05 7.52 9.13
C GLY A 239 9.70 7.56 8.40
N LEU A 240 9.18 8.74 8.06
CA LEU A 240 7.83 8.93 7.53
C LEU A 240 7.61 8.35 6.11
N PRO A 241 8.54 8.51 5.14
CA PRO A 241 8.39 7.89 3.83
C PRO A 241 8.35 6.36 3.91
N ALA A 242 9.23 5.76 4.72
CA ALA A 242 9.24 4.31 4.95
C ALA A 242 7.92 3.80 5.56
N THR A 243 7.35 4.50 6.55
CA THR A 243 6.07 4.10 7.14
C THR A 243 4.92 4.15 6.13
N ARG A 244 4.85 5.20 5.29
CA ARG A 244 3.80 5.27 4.25
C ARG A 244 4.00 4.20 3.19
N GLY A 245 5.22 4.07 2.65
CA GLY A 245 5.53 3.06 1.64
C GLY A 245 5.34 1.63 2.13
N ALA A 246 5.56 1.36 3.42
CA ALA A 246 5.36 0.04 4.01
C ALA A 246 3.90 -0.43 3.94
N ALA A 247 2.96 0.46 4.28
CA ALA A 247 1.53 0.18 4.18
C ALA A 247 1.13 -0.09 2.73
N ASP A 248 1.58 0.76 1.82
CA ASP A 248 1.26 0.66 0.39
C ASP A 248 1.84 -0.60 -0.25
N LEU A 249 3.08 -0.97 0.11
CA LEU A 249 3.71 -2.20 -0.37
C LEU A 249 2.94 -3.45 0.10
N SER A 250 2.49 -3.45 1.36
CA SER A 250 1.70 -4.57 1.90
C SER A 250 0.36 -4.70 1.17
N MET A 251 -0.30 -3.57 0.86
CA MET A 251 -1.52 -3.55 0.05
C MET A 251 -1.29 -3.99 -1.39
N PHE A 252 -0.16 -3.62 -1.98
CA PHE A 252 0.22 -4.07 -3.32
C PHE A 252 0.44 -5.59 -3.34
N GLN A 253 1.17 -6.16 -2.37
CA GLN A 253 1.34 -7.61 -2.27
C GLN A 253 0.01 -8.33 -2.00
N LEU A 254 -0.91 -7.74 -1.22
CA LEU A 254 -2.28 -8.27 -1.09
C LEU A 254 -2.99 -8.32 -2.44
N ALA A 255 -2.88 -7.28 -3.26
CA ALA A 255 -3.51 -7.25 -4.57
C ALA A 255 -2.94 -8.32 -5.52
N LEU A 256 -1.62 -8.54 -5.48
CA LEU A 256 -0.98 -9.66 -6.20
C LEU A 256 -1.44 -11.02 -5.68
N GLU A 257 -1.65 -11.15 -4.38
CA GLU A 257 -2.12 -12.38 -3.75
C GLU A 257 -3.57 -12.71 -4.10
N GLU A 258 -4.47 -11.72 -4.11
CA GLU A 258 -5.86 -11.90 -4.55
C GLU A 258 -5.94 -12.28 -6.03
N ARG A 259 -5.03 -11.74 -6.86
CA ARG A 259 -5.06 -11.91 -8.31
C ARG A 259 -4.36 -13.17 -8.81
N TRP A 260 -3.19 -13.48 -8.26
CA TRP A 260 -2.37 -14.63 -8.63
C TRP A 260 -1.99 -15.42 -7.38
N PRO A 261 -2.96 -16.10 -6.72
CA PRO A 261 -2.75 -16.76 -5.44
C PRO A 261 -1.75 -17.92 -5.49
N ASP A 262 -1.53 -18.52 -6.66
CA ASP A 262 -0.62 -19.66 -6.85
C ASP A 262 0.79 -19.24 -7.29
N ALA A 263 0.98 -17.97 -7.69
CA ALA A 263 2.29 -17.46 -8.06
C ALA A 263 3.23 -17.41 -6.85
N THR A 264 4.50 -17.81 -7.06
CA THR A 264 5.58 -17.53 -6.10
C THR A 264 5.91 -16.04 -6.14
N LYS A 265 5.99 -15.39 -4.98
CA LYS A 265 6.18 -13.95 -4.87
C LYS A 265 7.48 -13.65 -4.15
N SER A 266 8.42 -13.00 -4.83
CA SER A 266 9.64 -12.49 -4.20
C SER A 266 9.60 -10.97 -4.17
N VAL A 267 10.03 -10.35 -3.08
CA VAL A 267 10.26 -8.90 -2.98
C VAL A 267 11.76 -8.66 -3.01
N VAL A 268 12.24 -7.86 -3.96
CA VAL A 268 13.64 -7.48 -4.11
C VAL A 268 13.77 -6.00 -3.77
N ALA A 269 14.27 -5.72 -2.58
CA ALA A 269 14.41 -4.39 -2.05
C ALA A 269 15.86 -3.91 -2.13
N HIS A 270 16.08 -2.68 -2.60
CA HIS A 270 17.40 -2.12 -2.77
C HIS A 270 17.56 -0.78 -2.06
N SER A 271 18.71 -0.56 -1.39
CA SER A 271 19.02 0.70 -0.71
C SER A 271 17.92 1.06 0.31
N TYR A 272 17.39 2.28 0.30
CA TYR A 272 16.27 2.67 1.17
C TYR A 272 15.04 1.76 1.07
N GLY A 273 14.82 1.10 -0.08
CA GLY A 273 13.72 0.17 -0.27
C GLY A 273 13.75 -1.00 0.72
N THR A 274 14.91 -1.35 1.28
CA THR A 274 15.04 -2.41 2.30
C THR A 274 14.36 -2.02 3.62
N LEU A 275 14.37 -0.74 3.98
CA LEU A 275 13.61 -0.22 5.13
C LEU A 275 12.11 -0.29 4.84
N VAL A 276 11.67 0.08 3.65
CA VAL A 276 10.25 0.01 3.26
C VAL A 276 9.74 -1.44 3.33
N ALA A 277 10.48 -2.38 2.74
CA ALA A 277 10.09 -3.79 2.70
C ALA A 277 10.17 -4.48 4.06
N SER A 278 11.22 -4.22 4.84
CA SER A 278 11.31 -4.76 6.21
C SER A 278 10.27 -4.16 7.14
N ARG A 279 9.96 -2.86 7.03
CA ARG A 279 8.88 -2.22 7.78
C ARG A 279 7.51 -2.78 7.41
N ALA A 280 7.25 -3.01 6.12
CA ALA A 280 6.03 -3.66 5.67
C ALA A 280 5.86 -5.04 6.35
N ALA A 281 6.90 -5.87 6.29
CA ALA A 281 6.90 -7.19 6.92
C ALA A 281 6.81 -7.12 8.46
N TYR A 282 7.38 -6.09 9.09
CA TYR A 282 7.38 -5.91 10.55
C TYR A 282 6.05 -5.37 11.11
N GLU A 283 5.48 -4.33 10.49
CA GLU A 283 4.30 -3.62 11.02
C GLU A 283 2.97 -4.14 10.49
N HIS A 284 2.95 -4.72 9.28
CA HIS A 284 1.70 -5.03 8.56
C HIS A 284 1.64 -6.48 8.06
N GLY A 285 2.80 -7.10 7.84
CA GLY A 285 2.96 -8.36 7.15
C GLY A 285 3.12 -8.16 5.64
N LEU A 286 3.99 -8.96 5.04
CA LEU A 286 4.33 -8.90 3.62
C LEU A 286 4.05 -10.25 2.97
N LEU A 287 3.09 -10.31 2.04
CA LEU A 287 2.69 -11.53 1.34
C LEU A 287 3.71 -11.92 0.24
N ALA A 288 4.95 -12.17 0.66
CA ALA A 288 6.06 -12.65 -0.16
C ALA A 288 6.62 -13.96 0.41
N ASP A 289 6.98 -14.88 -0.50
CA ASP A 289 7.72 -16.13 -0.21
C ASP A 289 9.20 -15.85 0.04
N ASP A 290 9.78 -14.85 -0.65
CA ASP A 290 11.17 -14.42 -0.42
C ASP A 290 11.27 -12.91 -0.27
N LEU A 291 12.12 -12.47 0.66
CA LEU A 291 12.52 -11.07 0.81
C LEU A 291 14.03 -10.93 0.60
N TRP A 292 14.43 -10.21 -0.44
CA TRP A 292 15.83 -9.93 -0.77
C TRP A 292 16.19 -8.51 -0.39
N LEU A 293 17.24 -8.34 0.41
CA LEU A 293 17.71 -7.07 0.95
C LEU A 293 19.07 -6.74 0.36
N LEU A 294 19.11 -5.84 -0.62
CA LEU A 294 20.32 -5.50 -1.38
C LEU A 294 20.85 -4.14 -0.96
N GLY A 295 22.14 -4.05 -0.61
CA GLY A 295 22.79 -2.76 -0.33
C GLY A 295 22.03 -1.96 0.74
N SER A 296 21.62 -2.64 1.80
CA SER A 296 20.73 -2.06 2.81
C SER A 296 21.48 -1.04 3.68
N PRO A 297 20.92 0.15 3.98
CA PRO A 297 21.44 1.01 5.04
C PRO A 297 21.02 0.52 6.45
N GLY A 298 20.07 -0.41 6.52
CA GLY A 298 19.49 -0.95 7.76
C GLY A 298 18.09 -1.52 7.50
N VAL A 299 17.56 -2.31 8.44
CA VAL A 299 16.21 -2.88 8.38
C VAL A 299 15.46 -2.73 9.71
N ASP A 300 14.14 -2.79 9.65
CA ASP A 300 13.29 -2.95 10.84
C ASP A 300 13.26 -4.41 11.33
N GLY A 301 13.01 -4.56 12.63
CA GLY A 301 13.16 -5.84 13.34
C GLY A 301 14.61 -6.11 13.76
N ARG A 302 14.78 -6.87 14.85
CA ARG A 302 16.09 -7.30 15.34
C ARG A 302 16.50 -8.66 14.78
N SER A 303 15.54 -9.42 14.26
CA SER A 303 15.76 -10.69 13.58
C SER A 303 14.71 -10.91 12.50
N VAL A 304 14.99 -11.78 11.52
CA VAL A 304 14.01 -12.28 10.55
C VAL A 304 12.75 -12.87 11.21
N LYS A 305 12.85 -13.30 12.48
CA LYS A 305 11.72 -13.81 13.28
C LYS A 305 10.72 -12.74 13.74
N ASP A 306 11.14 -11.47 13.69
CA ASP A 306 10.27 -10.33 13.96
C ASP A 306 9.46 -9.94 12.71
N LEU A 307 9.84 -10.47 11.53
CA LEU A 307 9.14 -10.20 10.28
C LEU A 307 8.00 -11.20 10.08
N THR A 308 6.88 -10.69 9.59
CA THR A 308 5.74 -11.49 9.15
C THR A 308 5.76 -11.57 7.63
N LEU A 309 6.11 -12.74 7.10
CA LEU A 309 6.07 -13.05 5.66
C LEU A 309 4.88 -13.96 5.31
N ARG A 310 4.75 -14.35 4.04
CA ARG A 310 3.60 -15.11 3.55
C ARG A 310 3.39 -16.44 4.28
N SER A 311 4.49 -17.12 4.64
CA SER A 311 4.44 -18.42 5.31
C SER A 311 5.66 -18.65 6.23
N PRO A 312 5.61 -19.62 7.15
CA PRO A 312 6.77 -20.01 7.96
C PRO A 312 7.99 -20.48 7.15
N GLY A 313 7.80 -20.93 5.91
CA GLY A 313 8.86 -21.37 5.00
C GLY A 313 9.47 -20.24 4.18
N SER A 314 9.02 -19.00 4.37
CA SER A 314 9.52 -17.85 3.62
C SER A 314 10.97 -17.54 4.00
N SER A 315 11.77 -17.11 3.03
CA SER A 315 13.20 -16.87 3.23
C SER A 315 13.55 -15.38 3.15
N VAL A 316 14.51 -14.96 3.96
CA VAL A 316 15.11 -13.62 3.88
C VAL A 316 16.55 -13.76 3.41
N PHE A 317 16.88 -13.09 2.32
CA PHE A 317 18.21 -13.07 1.74
C PHE A 317 18.82 -11.68 1.86
N VAL A 318 20.14 -11.62 2.04
CA VAL A 318 20.89 -10.36 2.08
C VAL A 318 22.10 -10.44 1.17
N ALA A 319 22.36 -9.34 0.47
CA ALA A 319 23.42 -9.26 -0.52
C ALA A 319 24.11 -7.90 -0.45
N ASP A 320 25.43 -7.91 -0.26
CA ASP A 320 26.28 -6.73 -0.14
C ASP A 320 27.36 -6.75 -1.22
N ALA A 321 27.45 -5.67 -2.00
CA ALA A 321 28.51 -5.51 -3.00
C ALA A 321 29.79 -5.01 -2.32
N SER A 322 30.93 -5.52 -2.79
CA SER A 322 32.23 -5.32 -2.12
C SER A 322 32.64 -3.86 -1.88
N ASN A 323 32.21 -2.92 -2.74
CA ASN A 323 32.56 -1.50 -2.66
C ASN A 323 31.33 -0.61 -2.45
N ASP A 324 30.25 -1.14 -1.86
CA ASP A 324 29.06 -0.35 -1.59
C ASP A 324 29.27 0.60 -0.40
N ALA A 325 29.23 1.91 -0.68
CA ALA A 325 29.38 2.95 0.32
C ALA A 325 28.22 3.00 1.33
N ILE A 326 27.04 2.48 0.99
CA ILE A 326 25.87 2.49 1.87
C ILE A 326 26.10 1.65 3.14
N LEU A 327 27.00 0.66 3.08
CA LEU A 327 27.33 -0.22 4.20
C LEU A 327 27.95 0.55 5.36
N ALA A 328 28.56 1.72 5.10
CA ALA A 328 29.10 2.60 6.13
C ALA A 328 28.01 3.17 7.07
N LEU A 329 26.75 3.24 6.61
CA LEU A 329 25.61 3.73 7.40
C LEU A 329 25.12 2.74 8.46
N ARG A 330 25.63 1.50 8.45
CA ARG A 330 25.24 0.45 9.41
C ARG A 330 25.96 0.56 10.76
N ASN A 331 26.91 1.49 10.91
CA ASN A 331 27.62 1.70 12.17
C ASN A 331 26.78 2.53 13.16
N ASP A 332 26.85 2.21 14.46
CA ASP A 332 26.02 2.80 15.54
C ASP A 332 25.93 4.35 15.55
N ALA A 333 26.96 5.05 15.06
CA ALA A 333 26.95 6.52 14.98
C ALA A 333 26.02 7.10 13.90
N PHE A 334 25.60 6.28 12.93
CA PHE A 334 24.79 6.68 11.76
C PHE A 334 23.57 5.77 11.53
N SER A 335 23.33 4.79 12.42
CA SER A 335 22.21 3.86 12.28
C SER A 335 20.89 4.63 12.19
N LEU A 336 20.15 4.40 11.11
CA LEU A 336 18.85 4.99 10.85
C LEU A 336 17.87 4.45 11.90
N HIS A 337 17.60 5.24 12.95
CA HIS A 337 16.58 4.93 13.97
C HIS A 337 16.77 3.60 14.74
N GLY A 338 18.01 3.12 14.90
CA GLY A 338 18.26 1.83 15.55
C GLY A 338 18.02 0.62 14.64
N SER A 339 18.06 0.83 13.32
CA SER A 339 17.99 -0.21 12.30
C SER A 339 19.07 -1.28 12.48
N THR A 340 18.69 -2.54 12.31
CA THR A 340 19.60 -3.68 12.38
C THR A 340 20.34 -3.84 11.06
N SER A 341 21.61 -4.25 11.09
CA SER A 341 22.32 -4.68 9.87
C SER A 341 21.75 -6.03 9.41
N PRO A 342 21.17 -6.16 8.20
CA PRO A 342 20.60 -7.43 7.75
C PRO A 342 21.67 -8.51 7.49
N SER A 343 22.94 -8.12 7.35
CA SER A 343 24.07 -9.04 7.19
C SER A 343 24.72 -9.44 8.52
N ASP A 344 24.23 -8.93 9.65
CA ASP A 344 24.69 -9.41 10.96
C ASP A 344 24.19 -10.85 11.18
N PRO A 345 25.06 -11.80 11.57
CA PRO A 345 24.65 -13.19 11.79
C PRO A 345 23.51 -13.35 12.81
N SER A 346 23.38 -12.42 13.77
CA SER A 346 22.28 -12.43 14.75
C SER A 346 20.92 -12.07 14.15
N TYR A 347 20.88 -11.39 13.01
CA TYR A 347 19.65 -11.07 12.30
C TYR A 347 19.01 -12.34 11.72
N GLY A 348 19.83 -13.23 11.15
CA GLY A 348 19.44 -14.56 10.68
C GLY A 348 18.96 -14.64 9.22
N ALA A 349 19.31 -13.66 8.38
CA ALA A 349 19.10 -13.76 6.93
C ALA A 349 20.16 -14.66 6.26
N THR A 350 19.81 -15.25 5.12
CA THR A 350 20.73 -15.99 4.28
C THR A 350 21.61 -15.03 3.49
N ILE A 351 22.94 -15.10 3.70
CA ILE A 351 23.90 -14.23 3.02
C ILE A 351 24.22 -14.78 1.63
N ILE A 352 24.16 -13.90 0.64
CA ILE A 352 24.61 -14.14 -0.73
C ILE A 352 25.94 -13.42 -0.93
N ASP A 353 27.03 -14.18 -0.87
CA ASP A 353 28.40 -13.68 -1.00
C ASP A 353 28.83 -13.54 -2.47
N GLY A 354 29.92 -12.79 -2.69
CA GLY A 354 30.63 -12.75 -3.97
C GLY A 354 30.16 -11.68 -4.95
N ILE A 355 29.17 -10.87 -4.56
CA ILE A 355 28.70 -9.71 -5.34
C ILE A 355 29.78 -8.64 -5.34
N ARG A 356 30.13 -8.13 -6.52
CA ARG A 356 31.19 -7.13 -6.70
C ARG A 356 30.62 -5.81 -7.21
N GLY A 357 31.36 -4.74 -6.97
CA GLY A 357 31.03 -3.42 -7.50
C GLY A 357 30.48 -2.48 -6.43
N SER A 358 29.79 -1.46 -6.91
CA SER A 358 29.24 -0.33 -6.17
C SER A 358 27.74 -0.49 -5.88
N HIS A 359 27.16 0.50 -5.23
CA HIS A 359 25.74 0.55 -4.85
C HIS A 359 24.76 0.36 -6.02
N SER A 360 25.16 0.60 -7.27
CA SER A 360 24.26 0.46 -8.44
C SER A 360 24.48 -0.83 -9.24
N ASP A 361 25.46 -1.65 -8.85
CA ASP A 361 25.93 -2.77 -9.68
C ASP A 361 25.20 -4.10 -9.41
N TYR A 362 24.41 -4.20 -8.32
CA TYR A 362 23.69 -5.43 -7.93
C TYR A 362 22.92 -6.09 -9.07
N PHE A 363 22.14 -5.30 -9.83
CA PHE A 363 21.29 -5.81 -10.91
C PHE A 363 22.05 -6.16 -12.20
N HIS A 364 23.38 -5.97 -12.22
CA HIS A 364 24.27 -6.40 -13.28
C HIS A 364 25.20 -7.54 -12.84
N ASP A 365 25.20 -7.90 -11.56
CA ASP A 365 26.05 -8.94 -11.01
C ASP A 365 25.42 -10.32 -11.25
N GLN A 366 26.17 -11.20 -11.94
CA GLN A 366 25.67 -12.51 -12.30
C GLN A 366 25.45 -13.41 -11.09
N VAL A 367 26.21 -13.25 -10.00
CA VAL A 367 26.02 -14.05 -8.78
C VAL A 367 24.65 -13.76 -8.18
N PHE A 368 24.27 -12.48 -8.13
CA PHE A 368 22.95 -12.09 -7.68
C PHE A 368 21.84 -12.62 -8.60
N LEU A 369 21.98 -12.45 -9.92
CA LEU A 369 20.96 -12.88 -10.88
C LEU A 369 20.79 -14.41 -10.89
N ASP A 370 21.87 -15.17 -10.78
CA ASP A 370 21.85 -16.64 -10.68
C ASP A 370 21.18 -17.09 -9.38
N ALA A 371 21.55 -16.48 -8.25
CA ALA A 371 20.93 -16.77 -6.96
C ALA A 371 19.43 -16.46 -6.98
N LEU A 372 19.04 -15.32 -7.56
CA LEU A 372 17.64 -14.94 -7.73
C LEU A 372 16.90 -15.89 -8.68
N ALA A 373 17.57 -16.48 -9.68
CA ALA A 373 17.01 -17.52 -10.53
C ALA A 373 16.89 -18.90 -9.83
N GLY A 374 17.39 -19.04 -8.61
CA GLY A 374 17.43 -20.30 -7.86
C GLY A 374 18.63 -21.19 -8.22
N VAL A 375 19.63 -20.67 -8.92
CA VAL A 375 20.85 -21.38 -9.29
C VAL A 375 21.87 -21.24 -8.16
N GLY A 376 22.33 -22.36 -7.59
CA GLY A 376 23.44 -22.38 -6.61
C GLY A 376 23.07 -22.01 -5.17
N VAL A 377 21.83 -21.62 -4.88
CA VAL A 377 21.31 -21.52 -3.50
C VAL A 377 21.01 -22.95 -3.03
N GLY A 378 21.95 -23.55 -2.29
CA GLY A 378 21.82 -24.92 -1.82
C GLY A 378 20.50 -25.14 -1.08
N ALA A 379 19.71 -26.10 -1.55
CA ALA A 379 18.56 -26.63 -0.84
C ALA A 379 19.03 -27.25 0.49
N GLY A 380 18.99 -26.46 1.56
CA GLY A 380 19.10 -26.96 2.92
C GLY A 380 17.83 -27.74 3.25
N THR A 381 17.93 -29.06 3.15
CA THR A 381 16.96 -30.06 3.65
C THR A 381 16.76 -29.97 5.14
#